data_AF-A0A3R6YCX5-F1
#
_entry.id   AF-A0A3R6YCX5-F1
#
_cell.length_a   1.000
_cell.length_b   1.000
_cell.length_c   1.000
_cell.angle_alpha   90.00
_cell.angle_beta   90.00
_cell.angle_gamma   90.00
#
_symmetry.space_group_name_H-M   'P 1'
#
loop_
_entity.id
_entity.type
_entity.pdbx_description
1 polymer ?
#
loop_
_entity_poly.entity_id
_entity_poly.type
_entity_poly.pdbx_seq_one_letter_code
_entity_poly.pdbx_strand_id
1 'polypeptide(L)' 'MTTPALVVDGQVVSYGKVLKKDEVIAILRKVRK' A
#
# COMPACT_ATOMS: atom_id res chain seq x y z
N MET A 1 14.67 -12.66 5.00
CA MET A 1 13.95 -11.42 5.35
C MET A 1 13.11 -11.02 4.15
N THR A 2 11.79 -10.96 4.29
CA THR A 2 10.89 -10.57 3.19
C THR A 2 10.42 -9.14 3.42
N THR A 3 10.54 -8.30 2.40
CA THR A 3 10.14 -6.90 2.47
C THR A 3 8.63 -6.79 2.25
N PRO A 4 7.85 -6.21 3.18
CA PRO A 4 6.41 -6.07 3.00
C PRO A 4 6.11 -5.08 1.86
N ALA A 5 5.08 -5.39 1.08
CA ALA A 5 4.59 -4.54 0.00
C ALA A 5 3.05 -4.56 -0.03
N LEU A 6 2.46 -3.43 -0.43
CA LEU A 6 1.03 -3.31 -0.73
C LEU A 6 0.87 -3.30 -2.24
N VAL A 7 0.08 -4.24 -2.76
CA VAL A 7 -0.22 -4.39 -4.19
C VAL A 7 -1.72 -4.22 -4.39
N VAL A 8 -2.10 -3.37 -5.35
CA VAL A 8 -3.49 -3.07 -5.71
C VAL A 8 -3.60 -3.18 -7.24
N ASP A 9 -4.55 -3.97 -7.74
CA ASP A 9 -4.79 -4.18 -9.18
C ASP A 9 -3.52 -4.59 -9.98
N GLY A 10 -2.62 -5.36 -9.34
CA GLY A 10 -1.36 -5.78 -9.93
C GLY A 10 -0.22 -4.74 -9.87
N GLN A 11 -0.49 -3.53 -9.38
CA GLN A 11 0.51 -2.47 -9.18
C GLN A 11 1.00 -2.41 -7.74
N VAL A 12 2.32 -2.29 -7.55
CA VAL A 12 2.92 -2.05 -6.24
C VAL A 12 2.72 -0.58 -5.85
N VAL A 13 1.99 -0.34 -4.76
CA VAL A 13 1.68 1.01 -4.26
C VAL A 13 2.43 1.36 -2.97
N SER A 14 3.03 0.37 -2.31
CA SER A 14 3.94 0.59 -1.18
C SER A 14 4.91 -0.57 -1.05
N TYR A 15 6.15 -0.30 -0.62
CA TYR A 15 7.17 -1.32 -0.35
C TYR A 15 8.05 -0.85 0.82
N GLY A 16 8.55 -1.79 1.62
CA GLY A 16 9.56 -1.51 2.65
C GLY A 16 9.02 -0.87 3.93
N LYS A 17 7.71 -0.68 4.03
CA LYS A 17 7.06 -0.08 5.20
C LYS A 17 5.88 -0.93 5.65
N VAL A 18 5.81 -1.18 6.96
CA VAL A 18 4.60 -1.73 7.59
C VAL A 18 3.58 -0.59 7.70
N LEU A 19 2.47 -0.73 6.98
CA LEU A 19 1.43 0.30 6.91
C LEU A 19 0.45 0.16 8.09
N LYS A 20 0.12 1.29 8.71
CA LYS A 20 -1.01 1.38 9.64
C LYS A 20 -2.32 1.55 8.88
N LYS A 21 -3.44 1.21 9.52
CA LYS A 21 -4.79 1.25 8.94
C LYS A 21 -5.09 2.56 8.21
N ASP A 22 -4.78 3.70 8.82
CA ASP A 22 -5.07 5.02 8.24
C ASP A 22 -4.23 5.32 6.98
N GLU A 23 -3.00 4.83 6.95
CA GLU A 23 -2.11 4.96 5.79
C GLU A 23 -2.63 4.14 4.61
N VAL A 24 -3.11 2.92 4.88
CA VAL A 24 -3.74 2.07 3.85
C VAL A 24 -4.98 2.76 3.28
N ILE A 25 -5.82 3.36 4.13
CA ILE A 25 -7.02 4.09 3.69
C ILE A 25 -6.63 5.29 2.81
N ALA A 26 -5.61 6.05 3.19
CA ALA A 26 -5.12 7.17 2.41
C ALA A 26 -4.56 6.74 1.04
N ILE A 27 -3.81 5.64 0.98
CA ILE A 27 -3.27 5.08 -0.27
C ILE A 27 -4.42 4.60 -1.16
N LEU A 28 -5.35 3.80 -0.65
CA LEU A 28 -6.47 3.28 -1.43
C LEU A 28 -7.38 4.39 -1.98
N ARG A 29 -7.58 5.48 -1.21
CA ARG A 29 -8.32 6.66 -1.68
C ARG A 29 -7.60 7.42 -2.79
N LYS A 30 -6.26 7.41 -2.81
CA LYS A 30 -5.46 8.03 -3.88
C LYS A 30 -5.46 7.19 -5.14
N VAL A 31 -5.37 5.86 -5.02
CA VAL A 31 -5.29 4.94 -6.16
C VAL A 31 -6.63 4.80 -6.90
N ARG A 32 -7.76 4.98 -6.20
CA ARG A 32 -9.12 4.92 -6.80
C ARG A 32 -9.66 6.27 -7.27
N LYS A 33 -8.90 7.36 -7.18
CA LYS A 33 -9.24 8.66 -7.76
C LYS A 33 -8.65 8.77 -9.14
#